data_AF-A0A0D2SNC1-F1
#
_entry.id   AF-A0A0D2SNC1-F1
#
_cell.length_a   1.000
_cell.length_b   1.000
_cell.length_c   1.000
_cell.angle_alpha   90.00
_cell.angle_beta   90.00
_cell.angle_gamma   90.00
#
_symmetry.space_group_name_H-M   'P 1'
#
loop_
_entity.id
_entity.type
_entity.pdbx_description
1 polymer ?
#
loop_
_entity_poly.entity_id
_entity_poly.type
_entity_poly.pdbx_seq_one_letter_code
_entity_poly.pdbx_strand_id
1 'polypeptide(L)'
;MNPELAKLGSSLLVPSKDVPPRYVRTDEDSTIISHLNPLPQVPVIDMQKFGSRLINHGVSPLLVEKLKMETQEFFNLPMEEKKKVWQKPDEVERYGQAFVVSEEQKLNCGDMFYMITLPTSLGMDPNDLRVLFEEGHQGMRMNYYPPCPQPELAIGFNSHSDAVGLTILLQINDMEGLQIRKNGIWVPIKPLPNAFVINIGDIMEIVSNGIYRSIEHRATVNSVKERVSVATFYSPKLEEGYGSIGVADYFKGLFSRELCGKSYLDVLRLHISYNYR
;
A
#
# COMPACT_ATOMS: atom_id res chain seq x y z
N MET A 1 -15.20 8.42 -11.92
CA MET A 1 -15.85 7.60 -10.87
C MET A 1 -17.31 8.08 -10.75
N ASN A 2 -18.10 7.56 -9.82
CA ASN A 2 -19.46 8.08 -9.56
C ASN A 2 -19.43 8.90 -8.25
N PRO A 3 -19.90 10.16 -8.23
CA PRO A 3 -19.86 11.01 -7.03
C PRO A 3 -20.57 10.46 -5.79
N GLU A 4 -21.53 9.55 -5.95
CA GLU A 4 -22.17 8.85 -4.84
C GLU A 4 -21.19 7.92 -4.09
N LEU A 5 -20.21 7.34 -4.79
CA LEU A 5 -19.28 6.34 -4.23
C LEU A 5 -18.35 6.93 -3.16
N ALA A 6 -17.98 8.21 -3.27
CA ALA A 6 -17.17 8.89 -2.25
C ALA A 6 -17.89 9.05 -0.90
N LYS A 7 -19.23 8.90 -0.87
CA LYS A 7 -20.05 8.85 0.36
C LYS A 7 -20.12 7.44 0.97
N LEU A 8 -19.77 6.40 0.21
CA LEU A 8 -19.84 5.00 0.66
C LEU A 8 -18.64 4.59 1.51
N GLY A 9 -17.53 5.33 1.42
CA GLY A 9 -16.42 5.20 2.35
C GLY A 9 -16.78 5.80 3.70
N SER A 10 -16.55 5.06 4.78
CA SER A 10 -16.82 5.50 6.14
C SER A 10 -15.72 5.02 7.06
N SER A 11 -15.13 5.87 7.91
CA SER A 11 -14.19 5.39 8.92
C SER A 11 -14.92 4.47 9.90
N LEU A 12 -14.33 3.31 10.22
CA LEU A 12 -14.90 2.42 11.23
C LEU A 12 -14.90 3.13 12.59
N LEU A 13 -16.08 3.50 13.07
CA LEU A 13 -16.24 4.18 14.35
C LEU A 13 -16.02 3.18 15.50
N VAL A 14 -14.86 3.31 16.14
CA VAL A 14 -14.58 2.69 17.44
C VAL A 14 -15.25 3.55 18.53
N PRO A 15 -15.94 2.98 19.53
CA PRO A 15 -16.05 1.55 19.85
C PRO A 15 -17.39 0.92 19.42
N SER A 16 -17.38 0.15 18.34
CA SER A 16 -18.38 -0.90 18.11
C SER A 16 -17.99 -2.16 18.87
N LYS A 17 -18.97 -2.94 19.35
CA LYS A 17 -18.72 -4.27 19.95
C LYS A 17 -18.41 -5.33 18.90
N ASP A 18 -19.06 -5.22 17.74
CA ASP A 18 -18.99 -6.20 16.66
C ASP A 18 -18.53 -5.50 15.36
N VAL A 19 -17.92 -6.27 14.45
CA VAL A 19 -17.53 -5.79 13.12
C VAL A 19 -18.76 -5.73 12.21
N PRO A 20 -19.10 -4.57 11.59
CA PRO A 20 -20.27 -4.48 10.73
C PRO A 20 -20.16 -5.39 9.48
N PRO A 21 -21.26 -5.95 8.94
CA PRO A 21 -21.22 -6.95 7.86
C PRO A 21 -20.46 -6.56 6.59
N ARG A 22 -20.32 -5.25 6.32
CA ARG A 22 -19.56 -4.72 5.17
C ARG A 22 -18.04 -4.82 5.36
N TYR A 23 -17.55 -4.93 6.60
CA TYR A 23 -16.12 -5.13 6.91
C TYR A 23 -15.74 -6.61 7.08
N VAL A 24 -16.74 -7.51 7.17
CA VAL A 24 -16.51 -8.96 7.29
C VAL A 24 -15.99 -9.53 5.97
N ARG A 25 -14.77 -10.07 6.00
CA ARG A 25 -14.06 -10.68 4.87
C ARG A 25 -14.17 -12.20 4.92
N THR A 26 -14.94 -12.76 4.00
CA THR A 26 -15.05 -14.21 3.77
C THR A 26 -14.23 -14.68 2.56
N ASP A 27 -13.58 -13.73 1.89
CA ASP A 27 -12.82 -13.82 0.64
C ASP A 27 -11.30 -13.81 0.87
N GLU A 28 -10.86 -13.44 2.06
CA GLU A 28 -9.46 -13.42 2.48
C GLU A 28 -9.08 -14.72 3.22
N ASP A 29 -7.87 -15.23 3.01
CA ASP A 29 -7.31 -16.31 3.84
C ASP A 29 -7.30 -15.89 5.31
N SER A 30 -7.55 -16.81 6.25
CA SER A 30 -7.53 -16.50 7.69
C SER A 30 -6.27 -15.73 8.10
N THR A 31 -6.44 -14.72 8.95
CA THR A 31 -5.32 -13.94 9.52
C THR A 31 -4.51 -14.75 10.54
N ILE A 32 -5.06 -15.88 11.01
CA ILE A 32 -4.38 -16.85 11.88
C ILE A 32 -3.36 -17.64 11.05
N ILE A 33 -2.11 -17.22 11.10
CA ILE A 33 -0.99 -17.98 10.52
C ILE A 33 -0.82 -19.26 11.35
N SER A 34 -1.08 -20.41 10.74
CA SER A 34 -0.81 -21.71 11.36
C SER A 34 0.68 -21.83 11.73
N HIS A 35 0.99 -22.53 12.83
CA HIS A 35 2.30 -22.53 13.50
C HIS A 35 3.44 -23.24 12.74
N LEU A 36 3.63 -22.93 11.45
CA LEU A 36 4.75 -23.36 10.62
C LEU A 36 6.03 -22.62 11.01
N ASN A 37 6.60 -23.02 12.16
CA ASN A 37 7.91 -22.57 12.60
C ASN A 37 9.02 -23.41 11.94
N PRO A 38 10.10 -22.79 11.44
CA PRO A 38 10.32 -21.35 11.31
C PRO A 38 9.65 -20.77 10.05
N LEU A 39 8.98 -19.61 10.18
CA LEU A 39 8.47 -18.86 9.05
C LEU A 39 9.62 -18.31 8.18
N PRO A 40 9.49 -18.24 6.84
CA PRO A 40 10.51 -17.66 5.97
C PRO A 40 10.77 -16.20 6.33
N GLN A 41 12.03 -15.81 6.53
CA GLN A 41 12.33 -14.42 6.91
C GLN A 41 12.34 -13.45 5.72
N VAL A 42 11.99 -12.20 6.07
CA VAL A 42 12.36 -10.93 5.45
C VAL A 42 13.88 -10.66 5.38
N PRO A 43 14.66 -10.89 4.30
CA PRO A 43 16.06 -10.41 4.25
C PRO A 43 16.20 -8.89 4.54
N VAL A 44 17.36 -8.43 5.03
CA VAL A 44 17.63 -7.06 5.54
C VAL A 44 18.85 -6.40 4.83
N ILE A 45 18.65 -5.38 3.97
CA ILE A 45 19.74 -4.51 3.43
C ILE A 45 20.23 -3.61 4.55
N ASP A 46 21.48 -3.78 4.97
CA ASP A 46 22.28 -2.64 5.38
C ASP A 46 22.75 -1.92 4.10
N MET A 47 22.42 -0.64 3.88
CA MET A 47 22.88 0.06 2.66
C MET A 47 24.38 0.27 2.63
N GLN A 48 25.06 0.11 3.77
CA GLN A 48 26.51 0.07 3.84
C GLN A 48 27.04 -1.35 3.55
N LYS A 49 26.18 -2.40 3.57
CA LYS A 49 26.47 -3.85 3.38
C LYS A 49 25.23 -4.66 2.89
N PHE A 50 24.92 -4.61 1.58
CA PHE A 50 23.72 -5.10 0.86
C PHE A 50 22.91 -6.35 1.34
N GLY A 51 21.54 -6.33 1.25
CA GLY A 51 20.66 -7.55 1.26
C GLY A 51 19.12 -7.54 1.67
N SER A 52 18.19 -6.96 0.86
CA SER A 52 16.68 -6.75 0.99
C SER A 52 15.97 -5.59 1.81
N ARG A 53 15.67 -5.63 3.13
CA ARG A 53 14.97 -4.52 3.88
C ARG A 53 15.90 -3.42 4.42
N LEU A 54 15.60 -2.14 4.21
CA LEU A 54 16.63 -1.10 4.09
C LEU A 54 16.91 -0.30 5.40
N ILE A 55 18.07 -0.56 6.03
CA ILE A 55 18.68 0.15 7.18
C ILE A 55 19.93 0.93 6.75
N ASN A 56 20.43 1.82 7.61
CA ASN A 56 21.54 2.75 7.31
C ASN A 56 21.32 3.56 6.01
N HIS A 57 20.06 3.92 5.80
CA HIS A 57 19.46 4.45 4.56
C HIS A 57 19.88 5.87 4.16
N GLY A 58 20.78 6.53 4.87
CA GLY A 58 21.16 7.94 4.64
C GLY A 58 20.10 8.98 5.03
N VAL A 59 18.80 8.64 4.99
CA VAL A 59 17.72 9.51 5.48
C VAL A 59 17.94 9.86 6.96
N SER A 60 17.86 11.16 7.29
CA SER A 60 18.08 11.66 8.66
C SER A 60 17.12 11.01 9.68
N PRO A 61 17.62 10.45 10.79
CA PRO A 61 16.76 9.91 11.86
C PRO A 61 15.77 10.94 12.40
N LEU A 62 16.17 12.22 12.51
CA LEU A 62 15.31 13.31 12.97
C LEU A 62 14.15 13.58 12.00
N LEU A 63 14.37 13.39 10.69
CA LEU A 63 13.30 13.52 9.68
C LEU A 63 12.32 12.34 9.78
N VAL A 64 12.83 11.13 10.01
CA VAL A 64 12.00 9.93 10.24
C VAL A 64 11.17 10.09 11.52
N GLU A 65 11.77 10.54 12.61
CA GLU A 65 11.08 10.80 13.88
C GLU A 65 10.02 11.88 13.76
N LYS A 66 10.35 13.00 13.09
CA LYS A 66 9.38 14.08 12.81
C LYS A 66 8.20 13.57 11.98
N LEU A 67 8.44 12.83 10.89
CA LEU A 67 7.39 12.25 10.06
C LEU A 67 6.50 11.28 10.86
N LYS A 68 7.10 10.51 11.78
CA LYS A 68 6.36 9.63 12.69
C LYS A 68 5.42 10.42 13.61
N MET A 69 5.92 11.47 14.24
CA MET A 69 5.14 12.35 15.10
C MET A 69 3.98 13.01 14.35
N GLU A 70 4.27 13.74 13.26
CA GLU A 70 3.25 14.50 12.51
C GLU A 70 2.18 13.59 11.90
N THR A 71 2.54 12.39 11.44
CA THR A 71 1.55 11.39 10.95
C THR A 71 0.64 10.90 12.08
N GLN A 72 1.21 10.61 13.26
CA GLN A 72 0.43 10.14 14.40
C GLN A 72 -0.48 11.25 14.95
N GLU A 73 0.01 12.48 15.03
CA GLU A 73 -0.76 13.66 15.43
C GLU A 73 -1.94 13.91 14.48
N PHE A 74 -1.72 13.83 13.16
CA PHE A 74 -2.79 13.96 12.16
C PHE A 74 -3.93 12.96 12.39
N PHE A 75 -3.63 11.66 12.59
CA PHE A 75 -4.68 10.68 12.83
C PHE A 75 -5.37 10.82 14.18
N ASN A 76 -4.67 11.37 15.18
CA ASN A 76 -5.21 11.69 16.51
C ASN A 76 -6.13 12.94 16.51
N LEU A 77 -6.17 13.73 15.42
CA LEU A 77 -7.09 14.87 15.31
C LEU A 77 -8.56 14.43 15.39
N PRO A 78 -9.47 15.29 15.91
CA PRO A 78 -10.91 15.07 15.83
C PRO A 78 -11.39 14.77 14.42
N MET A 79 -12.47 13.99 14.30
CA MET A 79 -13.02 13.61 12.99
C MET A 79 -13.52 14.83 12.21
N GLU A 80 -13.97 15.87 12.91
CA GLU A 80 -14.37 17.18 12.38
C GLU A 80 -13.22 17.89 11.66
N GLU A 81 -11.99 17.79 12.20
CA GLU A 81 -10.78 18.36 11.58
C GLU A 81 -10.35 17.52 10.38
N LYS A 82 -10.30 16.18 10.53
CA LYS A 82 -9.93 15.28 9.42
C LYS A 82 -10.90 15.37 8.24
N LYS A 83 -12.19 15.59 8.50
CA LYS A 83 -13.22 15.83 7.46
C LYS A 83 -13.03 17.12 6.66
N LYS A 84 -12.28 18.12 7.14
CA LYS A 84 -11.95 19.32 6.34
C LYS A 84 -11.07 18.98 5.13
N VAL A 85 -10.33 17.88 5.23
CA VAL A 85 -9.53 17.28 4.15
C VAL A 85 -10.12 15.94 3.72
N TRP A 86 -11.44 15.78 3.68
CA TRP A 86 -12.06 14.55 3.13
C TRP A 86 -11.82 14.44 1.60
N GLN A 87 -11.68 13.21 1.11
CA GLN A 87 -11.66 12.86 -0.32
C GLN A 87 -12.88 13.42 -1.04
N LYS A 88 -12.68 14.02 -2.22
CA LYS A 88 -13.81 14.45 -3.05
C LYS A 88 -14.22 13.33 -4.01
N PRO A 89 -15.46 13.33 -4.51
CA PRO A 89 -15.80 12.69 -5.78
C PRO A 89 -14.68 12.82 -6.80
N ASP A 90 -14.28 11.71 -7.40
CA ASP A 90 -13.28 11.61 -8.47
C ASP A 90 -11.83 12.02 -8.13
N GLU A 91 -11.55 12.50 -6.91
CA GLU A 91 -10.18 12.76 -6.41
C GLU A 91 -9.67 11.55 -5.60
N VAL A 92 -8.45 11.07 -5.89
CA VAL A 92 -7.80 10.00 -5.09
C VAL A 92 -7.08 10.53 -3.84
N GLU A 93 -6.73 11.81 -3.84
CA GLU A 93 -6.02 12.50 -2.75
C GLU A 93 -6.92 12.83 -1.55
N ARG A 94 -6.28 13.23 -0.45
CA ARG A 94 -6.85 13.64 0.85
C ARG A 94 -7.26 12.43 1.74
N TYR A 95 -8.00 12.68 2.82
CA TYR A 95 -8.40 11.69 3.85
C TYR A 95 -9.66 10.90 3.46
N GLY A 96 -9.67 9.59 3.70
CA GLY A 96 -10.83 8.74 3.45
C GLY A 96 -10.47 7.26 3.39
N GLN A 97 -11.14 6.52 2.50
CA GLN A 97 -10.92 5.08 2.29
C GLN A 97 -10.44 4.80 0.86
N ALA A 98 -9.54 3.82 0.72
CA ALA A 98 -8.97 3.48 -0.56
C ALA A 98 -9.93 2.61 -1.41
N PHE A 99 -10.12 2.99 -2.68
CA PHE A 99 -10.76 2.18 -3.72
C PHE A 99 -12.18 1.67 -3.40
N VAL A 100 -13.05 2.54 -2.88
CA VAL A 100 -14.49 2.22 -2.72
C VAL A 100 -15.22 2.45 -4.05
N VAL A 101 -15.68 1.36 -4.67
CA VAL A 101 -16.25 1.33 -6.04
C VAL A 101 -17.71 0.86 -6.13
N SER A 102 -18.27 0.21 -5.10
CA SER A 102 -19.71 -0.15 -5.05
C SER A 102 -20.27 -0.25 -3.62
N GLU A 103 -21.60 -0.37 -3.48
CA GLU A 103 -22.26 -0.55 -2.17
C GLU A 103 -22.05 -1.96 -1.60
N GLU A 104 -22.07 -2.97 -2.47
CA GLU A 104 -21.90 -4.39 -2.16
C GLU A 104 -20.46 -4.74 -1.76
N GLN A 105 -19.51 -3.90 -2.18
CA GLN A 105 -18.08 -4.08 -1.91
C GLN A 105 -17.80 -4.19 -0.40
N LYS A 106 -16.88 -5.09 -0.05
CA LYS A 106 -16.34 -5.19 1.31
C LYS A 106 -15.37 -4.04 1.58
N LEU A 107 -15.48 -3.44 2.74
CA LEU A 107 -14.61 -2.34 3.16
C LEU A 107 -13.39 -2.85 3.94
N ASN A 108 -12.28 -2.14 3.77
CA ASN A 108 -11.07 -2.31 4.55
C ASN A 108 -11.21 -1.61 5.91
N CYS A 109 -10.79 -2.26 6.99
CA CYS A 109 -10.71 -1.69 8.33
C CYS A 109 -9.46 -0.80 8.47
N GLY A 110 -9.36 0.22 7.62
CA GLY A 110 -8.27 1.19 7.60
C GLY A 110 -8.70 2.50 6.95
N ASP A 111 -8.34 3.60 7.60
CA ASP A 111 -8.39 4.94 7.02
C ASP A 111 -7.05 5.25 6.33
N MET A 112 -7.05 6.19 5.39
CA MET A 112 -5.84 6.71 4.79
C MET A 112 -5.90 8.22 4.58
N PHE A 113 -4.72 8.82 4.37
CA PHE A 113 -4.55 10.12 3.72
C PHE A 113 -3.60 9.94 2.55
N TYR A 114 -4.01 10.28 1.33
CA TYR A 114 -3.18 10.18 0.13
C TYR A 114 -2.81 11.58 -0.41
N MET A 115 -1.60 11.74 -0.89
CA MET A 115 -1.18 12.95 -1.61
C MET A 115 -0.18 12.62 -2.71
N ILE A 116 -0.22 13.38 -3.80
CA ILE A 116 0.77 13.35 -4.87
C ILE A 116 1.90 14.32 -4.50
N THR A 117 3.14 13.88 -4.64
CA THR A 117 4.32 14.69 -4.32
C THR A 117 5.04 15.04 -5.61
N LEU A 118 5.00 16.33 -5.99
CA LEU A 118 5.71 16.83 -7.18
C LEU A 118 7.23 16.88 -6.91
N PRO A 119 8.09 16.47 -7.86
CA PRO A 119 9.54 16.40 -7.67
C PRO A 119 10.18 17.71 -7.16
N THR A 120 9.62 18.86 -7.54
CA THR A 120 10.17 20.19 -7.26
C THR A 120 10.04 20.66 -5.81
N SER A 121 9.28 19.97 -4.95
CA SER A 121 9.00 20.45 -3.58
C SER A 121 10.02 20.01 -2.52
N LEU A 122 10.96 19.12 -2.84
CA LEU A 122 11.88 18.51 -1.88
C LEU A 122 13.29 19.12 -1.81
N GLY A 123 13.60 20.13 -2.63
CA GLY A 123 14.82 20.93 -2.51
C GLY A 123 16.16 20.19 -2.72
N MET A 124 16.13 19.01 -3.34
CA MET A 124 17.32 18.23 -3.70
C MET A 124 17.83 18.60 -5.10
N ASP A 125 19.11 18.33 -5.38
CA ASP A 125 19.70 18.55 -6.71
C ASP A 125 19.01 17.63 -7.74
N PRO A 126 18.45 18.17 -8.85
CA PRO A 126 17.82 17.36 -9.89
C PRO A 126 18.73 16.28 -10.49
N ASN A 127 20.05 16.43 -10.42
CA ASN A 127 21.01 15.53 -11.08
C ASN A 127 21.20 14.18 -10.39
N ASP A 128 20.79 14.01 -9.12
CA ASP A 128 21.03 12.76 -8.37
C ASP A 128 19.95 11.68 -8.60
N LEU A 129 18.78 12.03 -9.14
CA LEU A 129 17.62 11.12 -9.35
C LEU A 129 17.50 10.58 -10.79
N ARG A 130 18.55 10.77 -11.59
CA ARG A 130 18.46 11.09 -13.02
C ARG A 130 18.15 9.97 -14.02
N VAL A 131 18.13 8.71 -13.61
CA VAL A 131 18.22 7.58 -14.59
C VAL A 131 16.94 6.77 -14.73
N LEU A 132 15.96 6.91 -13.82
CA LEU A 132 14.70 6.12 -13.85
C LEU A 132 13.42 6.88 -13.48
N PHE A 133 13.51 8.05 -12.82
CA PHE A 133 12.35 8.71 -12.20
C PHE A 133 12.26 10.23 -12.49
N GLU A 134 13.06 10.77 -13.42
CA GLU A 134 13.25 12.23 -13.59
C GLU A 134 11.94 13.00 -13.94
N GLU A 135 10.91 12.32 -14.44
CA GLU A 135 9.54 12.85 -14.63
C GLU A 135 8.45 11.87 -14.12
N GLY A 136 8.80 11.01 -13.15
CA GLY A 136 7.92 9.99 -12.61
C GLY A 136 6.82 10.53 -11.68
N HIS A 137 5.76 9.74 -11.48
CA HIS A 137 4.75 10.03 -10.45
C HIS A 137 5.22 9.49 -9.09
N GLN A 138 5.35 10.40 -8.12
CA GLN A 138 5.52 10.05 -6.71
C GLN A 138 4.22 10.34 -5.95
N GLY A 139 3.84 9.43 -5.06
CA GLY A 139 2.70 9.60 -4.18
C GLY A 139 3.00 9.07 -2.78
N MET A 140 2.26 9.55 -1.78
CA MET A 140 2.42 9.15 -0.39
C MET A 140 1.05 8.83 0.22
N ARG A 141 0.90 7.62 0.76
CA ARG A 141 -0.29 7.18 1.51
C ARG A 141 0.08 6.99 2.97
N MET A 142 -0.42 7.86 3.83
CA MET A 142 -0.48 7.62 5.27
C MET A 142 -1.65 6.66 5.53
N ASN A 143 -1.46 5.64 6.37
CA ASN A 143 -2.47 4.61 6.64
C ASN A 143 -2.64 4.46 8.15
N TYR A 144 -3.90 4.34 8.60
CA TYR A 144 -4.28 4.17 9.99
C TYR A 144 -5.25 2.98 10.11
N TYR A 145 -4.86 1.98 10.88
CA TYR A 145 -5.64 0.76 11.10
C TYR A 145 -6.06 0.74 12.58
N PRO A 146 -7.33 1.04 12.92
CA PRO A 146 -7.79 1.08 14.31
C PRO A 146 -7.74 -0.31 14.98
N PRO A 147 -7.81 -0.36 16.33
CA PRO A 147 -8.15 -1.58 17.04
C PRO A 147 -9.50 -2.13 16.55
N CYS A 148 -9.53 -3.41 16.19
CA CYS A 148 -10.70 -4.10 15.66
C CYS A 148 -11.20 -5.12 16.70
N PRO A 149 -12.51 -5.18 17.04
CA PRO A 149 -13.00 -6.11 18.05
C PRO A 149 -12.97 -7.58 17.61
N GLN A 150 -13.03 -7.85 16.29
CA GLN A 150 -13.01 -9.18 15.69
C GLN A 150 -11.98 -9.22 14.53
N PRO A 151 -10.67 -9.14 14.83
CA PRO A 151 -9.60 -9.03 13.82
C PRO A 151 -9.42 -10.30 12.96
N GLU A 152 -10.08 -11.40 13.33
CA GLU A 152 -10.21 -12.63 12.54
C GLU A 152 -11.26 -12.52 11.42
N LEU A 153 -12.19 -11.55 11.50
CA LEU A 153 -13.24 -11.32 10.51
C LEU A 153 -12.95 -10.14 9.57
N ALA A 154 -11.96 -9.30 9.87
CA ALA A 154 -11.68 -8.07 9.13
C ALA A 154 -10.23 -8.00 8.65
N ILE A 155 -10.00 -7.27 7.56
CA ILE A 155 -8.66 -6.94 7.05
C ILE A 155 -8.45 -5.42 7.12
N GLY A 156 -7.23 -4.98 7.45
CA GLY A 156 -6.89 -3.56 7.50
C GLY A 156 -6.65 -2.98 6.10
N PHE A 157 -6.01 -3.75 5.22
CA PHE A 157 -5.94 -3.52 3.78
C PHE A 157 -5.85 -4.87 3.08
N ASN A 158 -6.73 -5.10 2.12
CA ASN A 158 -6.88 -6.36 1.39
C ASN A 158 -5.61 -6.80 0.64
N SER A 159 -5.61 -8.07 0.25
CA SER A 159 -4.57 -8.70 -0.56
C SER A 159 -4.48 -8.06 -1.95
N HIS A 160 -3.30 -7.56 -2.29
CA HIS A 160 -3.01 -6.91 -3.58
C HIS A 160 -1.52 -6.97 -3.92
N SER A 161 -1.18 -6.78 -5.20
CA SER A 161 0.13 -6.29 -5.62
C SER A 161 0.10 -4.77 -5.78
N ASP A 162 1.26 -4.12 -5.59
CA ASP A 162 1.38 -2.68 -5.81
C ASP A 162 1.48 -2.37 -7.31
N ALA A 163 0.68 -1.42 -7.79
CA ALA A 163 0.62 -1.03 -9.19
C ALA A 163 1.83 -0.24 -9.71
N VAL A 164 2.68 0.24 -8.82
CA VAL A 164 3.75 1.21 -9.12
C VAL A 164 5.06 0.54 -9.55
N GLY A 165 6.15 1.29 -9.68
CA GLY A 165 7.48 0.71 -9.89
C GLY A 165 8.10 0.20 -8.58
N LEU A 166 8.11 1.06 -7.56
CA LEU A 166 8.75 0.81 -6.27
C LEU A 166 7.92 1.44 -5.14
N THR A 167 7.77 0.72 -4.03
CA THR A 167 7.17 1.26 -2.81
C THR A 167 8.18 1.20 -1.65
N ILE A 168 8.25 2.28 -0.89
CA ILE A 168 9.04 2.41 0.34
C ILE A 168 8.07 2.65 1.49
N LEU A 169 7.97 1.69 2.41
CA LEU A 169 7.06 1.71 3.54
C LEU A 169 7.82 1.99 4.85
N LEU A 170 7.45 3.08 5.51
CA LEU A 170 7.80 3.39 6.88
C LEU A 170 6.70 2.90 7.82
N GLN A 171 7.07 2.03 8.76
CA GLN A 171 6.24 1.71 9.91
C GLN A 171 6.39 2.82 10.97
N ILE A 172 5.28 3.42 11.41
CA ILE A 172 5.31 4.55 12.36
C ILE A 172 5.45 4.05 13.81
N ASN A 173 4.60 3.12 14.24
CA ASN A 173 4.59 2.53 15.58
C ASN A 173 4.94 1.02 15.56
N ASP A 174 5.21 0.40 16.70
CA ASP A 174 5.75 -0.98 16.74
C ASP A 174 4.71 -2.10 16.48
N MET A 175 3.48 -1.75 16.06
CA MET A 175 2.42 -2.74 15.81
C MET A 175 2.66 -3.55 14.53
N GLU A 176 2.85 -4.86 14.67
CA GLU A 176 2.86 -5.80 13.54
C GLU A 176 1.52 -5.73 12.76
N GLY A 177 1.56 -6.11 11.47
CA GLY A 177 0.34 -6.18 10.66
C GLY A 177 0.58 -6.31 9.15
N LEU A 178 1.74 -5.91 8.63
CA LEU A 178 2.09 -6.20 7.24
C LEU A 178 2.36 -7.70 7.07
N GLN A 179 1.70 -8.33 6.11
CA GLN A 179 1.95 -9.71 5.68
C GLN A 179 2.24 -9.73 4.18
N ILE A 180 3.20 -10.56 3.75
CA ILE A 180 3.49 -10.84 2.33
C ILE A 180 3.20 -12.31 2.00
N ARG A 181 2.86 -12.60 0.75
CA ARG A 181 2.64 -13.97 0.28
C ARG A 181 3.93 -14.56 -0.29
N LYS A 182 4.38 -15.68 0.25
CA LYS A 182 5.59 -16.38 -0.19
C LYS A 182 5.32 -17.89 -0.20
N ASN A 183 5.54 -18.54 -1.33
CA ASN A 183 5.27 -19.98 -1.51
C ASN A 183 3.84 -20.39 -1.09
N GLY A 184 2.85 -19.55 -1.40
CA GLY A 184 1.44 -19.77 -1.07
C GLY A 184 1.05 -19.41 0.38
N ILE A 185 2.00 -19.26 1.30
CA ILE A 185 1.72 -18.91 2.71
C ILE A 185 1.88 -17.42 2.98
N TRP A 186 1.13 -16.93 3.98
CA TRP A 186 1.26 -15.59 4.52
C TRP A 186 2.42 -15.50 5.53
N VAL A 187 3.29 -14.52 5.34
CA VAL A 187 4.50 -14.31 6.14
C VAL A 187 4.45 -12.91 6.77
N PRO A 188 4.52 -12.78 8.10
CA PRO A 188 4.44 -11.49 8.78
C PRO A 188 5.76 -10.74 8.71
N ILE A 189 5.70 -9.43 8.51
CA ILE A 189 6.86 -8.54 8.49
C ILE A 189 6.94 -7.79 9.83
N LYS A 190 7.84 -8.26 10.69
CA LYS A 190 8.13 -7.59 11.97
C LYS A 190 8.78 -6.22 11.74
N PRO A 191 8.26 -5.12 12.32
CA PRO A 191 8.96 -3.83 12.34
C PRO A 191 10.39 -3.97 12.85
N LEU A 192 11.28 -3.11 12.35
CA LEU A 192 12.64 -2.95 12.87
C LEU A 192 12.88 -1.44 13.12
N PRO A 193 13.62 -1.06 14.16
CA PRO A 193 14.05 0.32 14.35
C PRO A 193 14.84 0.82 13.13
N ASN A 194 14.58 2.07 12.71
CA ASN A 194 15.29 2.76 11.63
C ASN A 194 15.43 1.94 10.33
N ALA A 195 14.34 1.25 9.96
CA ALA A 195 14.26 0.41 8.77
C ALA A 195 13.04 0.77 7.90
N PHE A 196 13.26 0.84 6.59
CA PHE A 196 12.16 0.82 5.62
C PHE A 196 11.91 -0.61 5.12
N VAL A 197 10.65 -0.94 4.86
CA VAL A 197 10.30 -2.09 4.03
C VAL A 197 10.22 -1.60 2.59
N ILE A 198 10.79 -2.34 1.65
CA ILE A 198 10.75 -2.00 0.23
C ILE A 198 10.14 -3.17 -0.53
N ASN A 199 9.22 -2.86 -1.44
CA ASN A 199 8.63 -3.82 -2.35
C ASN A 199 8.65 -3.31 -3.78
N ILE A 200 8.88 -4.25 -4.69
CA ILE A 200 8.74 -4.08 -6.13
C ILE A 200 7.26 -4.05 -6.45
N GLY A 201 6.85 -3.19 -7.38
CA GLY A 201 5.50 -3.17 -7.93
C GLY A 201 5.41 -3.73 -9.35
N ASP A 202 4.18 -3.80 -9.83
CA ASP A 202 3.76 -4.47 -11.06
C ASP A 202 4.42 -3.87 -12.32
N ILE A 203 4.61 -2.55 -12.39
CA ILE A 203 5.35 -1.91 -13.50
C ILE A 203 6.79 -2.43 -13.55
N MET A 204 7.46 -2.53 -12.40
CA MET A 204 8.85 -3.00 -12.35
C MET A 204 8.97 -4.49 -12.68
N GLU A 205 7.97 -5.31 -12.34
CA GLU A 205 7.89 -6.71 -12.81
C GLU A 205 7.68 -6.79 -14.33
N ILE A 206 6.88 -5.89 -14.92
CA ILE A 206 6.66 -5.83 -16.38
C ILE A 206 7.93 -5.39 -17.11
N VAL A 207 8.51 -4.23 -16.79
CA VAL A 207 9.67 -3.69 -17.54
C VAL A 207 10.95 -4.49 -17.35
N SER A 208 11.07 -5.23 -16.24
CA SER A 208 12.18 -6.18 -16.03
C SER A 208 11.93 -7.57 -16.61
N ASN A 209 10.85 -7.76 -17.38
CA ASN A 209 10.43 -9.05 -17.96
C ASN A 209 10.39 -10.20 -16.93
N GLY A 210 9.88 -9.91 -15.72
CA GLY A 210 9.75 -10.88 -14.63
C GLY A 210 11.04 -11.21 -13.86
N ILE A 211 12.16 -10.50 -14.09
CA ILE A 211 13.39 -10.63 -13.28
C ILE A 211 13.10 -10.19 -11.84
N TYR A 212 12.50 -9.01 -11.67
CA TYR A 212 12.00 -8.56 -10.37
C TYR A 212 10.54 -8.99 -10.21
N ARG A 213 10.18 -9.49 -9.03
CA ARG A 213 8.81 -9.94 -8.72
C ARG A 213 8.14 -8.93 -7.81
N SER A 214 7.03 -8.38 -8.28
CA SER A 214 6.02 -7.80 -7.40
C SER A 214 5.47 -8.90 -6.49
N ILE A 215 5.15 -8.59 -5.24
CA ILE A 215 4.70 -9.59 -4.26
C ILE A 215 3.34 -9.18 -3.74
N GLU A 216 2.42 -10.15 -3.72
CA GLU A 216 1.10 -9.99 -3.14
C GLU A 216 1.25 -9.80 -1.61
N HIS A 217 0.62 -8.76 -1.08
CA HIS A 217 0.73 -8.36 0.32
C HIS A 217 -0.58 -7.78 0.85
N ARG A 218 -0.74 -7.79 2.18
CA ARG A 218 -1.92 -7.29 2.89
C ARG A 218 -1.55 -6.68 4.24
N ALA A 219 -2.46 -5.90 4.82
CA ALA A 219 -2.33 -5.38 6.17
C ALA A 219 -3.44 -5.94 7.07
N THR A 220 -3.08 -6.63 8.15
CA THR A 220 -4.04 -7.12 9.16
C THR A 220 -4.31 -6.07 10.22
N VAL A 221 -5.47 -6.20 10.87
CA VAL A 221 -5.83 -5.48 12.10
C VAL A 221 -5.54 -6.33 13.33
N ASN A 222 -5.61 -5.71 14.51
CA ASN A 222 -5.50 -6.38 15.81
C ASN A 222 -6.49 -5.72 16.80
N SER A 223 -6.75 -6.35 17.94
CA SER A 223 -7.72 -5.85 18.95
C SER A 223 -7.10 -4.97 20.05
N VAL A 224 -5.79 -4.73 20.02
CA VAL A 224 -5.04 -4.11 21.13
C VAL A 224 -4.77 -2.63 20.89
N LYS A 225 -4.20 -2.28 19.74
CA LYS A 225 -3.69 -0.93 19.46
C LYS A 225 -3.70 -0.61 17.97
N GLU A 226 -3.87 0.66 17.61
CA GLU A 226 -3.81 1.12 16.23
C GLU A 226 -2.45 0.81 15.58
N ARG A 227 -2.44 0.46 14.30
CA ARG A 227 -1.23 0.40 13.49
C ARG A 227 -1.19 1.62 12.56
N VAL A 228 -0.04 2.28 12.45
CA VAL A 228 0.15 3.43 11.56
C VAL A 228 1.36 3.21 10.65
N SER A 229 1.22 3.49 9.35
CA SER A 229 2.31 3.35 8.37
C SER A 229 2.21 4.34 7.21
N VAL A 230 3.35 4.86 6.75
CA VAL A 230 3.43 5.74 5.57
C VAL A 230 4.09 4.97 4.44
N ALA A 231 3.38 4.85 3.30
CA ALA A 231 3.89 4.25 2.08
C ALA A 231 4.18 5.35 1.06
N THR A 232 5.42 5.44 0.58
CA THR A 232 5.83 6.31 -0.52
C THR A 232 5.99 5.48 -1.78
N PHE A 233 5.23 5.80 -2.80
CA PHE A 233 5.17 5.11 -4.07
C PHE A 233 5.93 5.88 -5.14
N TYR A 234 6.69 5.18 -5.97
CA TYR A 234 7.41 5.72 -7.11
C TYR A 234 7.04 4.93 -8.37
N SER A 235 6.52 5.64 -9.36
CA SER A 235 6.33 5.12 -10.72
C SER A 235 7.26 5.87 -11.68
N PRO A 236 7.94 5.17 -12.61
CA PRO A 236 8.66 5.85 -13.69
C PRO A 236 7.68 6.63 -14.57
N LYS A 237 8.17 7.62 -15.34
CA LYS A 237 7.38 8.18 -16.43
C LYS A 237 7.15 7.09 -17.47
N LEU A 238 5.89 6.77 -17.71
CA LEU A 238 5.48 5.87 -18.77
C LEU A 238 5.24 6.72 -20.02
N GLU A 239 6.26 6.85 -20.87
CA GLU A 239 6.04 7.46 -22.19
C GLU A 239 5.27 6.51 -23.11
N GLU A 240 4.41 7.08 -23.96
CA GLU A 240 3.70 6.36 -25.02
C GLU A 240 4.69 5.79 -26.05
N GLY A 241 5.23 4.60 -25.76
CA GLY A 241 6.22 3.93 -26.61
C GLY A 241 7.10 2.91 -25.89
N TYR A 242 7.28 3.02 -24.57
CA TYR A 242 8.03 2.01 -23.81
C TYR A 242 7.21 0.74 -23.57
N GLY A 243 7.33 -0.20 -24.50
CA GLY A 243 7.13 -1.63 -24.23
C GLY A 243 5.70 -2.06 -23.92
N SER A 244 4.90 -2.21 -24.98
CA SER A 244 3.59 -2.89 -25.03
C SER A 244 2.37 -2.05 -24.62
N ILE A 245 1.29 -2.31 -25.34
CA ILE A 245 -0.09 -1.81 -25.17
C ILE A 245 -0.67 -2.03 -23.75
N GLY A 246 -0.01 -2.81 -22.89
CA GLY A 246 -0.56 -3.27 -21.61
C GLY A 246 -0.59 -2.27 -20.44
N VAL A 247 0.26 -1.22 -20.37
CA VAL A 247 0.36 -0.42 -19.13
C VAL A 247 -0.72 0.65 -18.98
N ALA A 248 -1.13 1.29 -20.08
CA ALA A 248 -2.28 2.20 -20.07
C ALA A 248 -3.58 1.45 -19.78
N ASP A 249 -3.76 0.28 -20.40
CA ASP A 249 -4.86 -0.64 -20.08
C ASP A 249 -4.77 -1.13 -18.63
N TYR A 250 -3.57 -1.46 -18.12
CA TYR A 250 -3.34 -1.85 -16.72
C TYR A 250 -3.87 -0.80 -15.74
N PHE A 251 -3.61 0.49 -15.94
CA PHE A 251 -4.16 1.52 -15.06
C PHE A 251 -5.67 1.69 -15.24
N LYS A 252 -6.16 1.67 -16.48
CA LYS A 252 -7.60 1.81 -16.77
C LYS A 252 -8.43 0.71 -16.11
N GLY A 253 -7.97 -0.54 -16.15
CA GLY A 253 -8.65 -1.66 -15.49
C GLY A 253 -8.36 -1.76 -13.99
N LEU A 254 -7.18 -1.34 -13.51
CA LEU A 254 -6.89 -1.28 -12.07
C LEU A 254 -7.85 -0.34 -11.33
N PHE A 255 -8.04 0.88 -11.85
CA PHE A 255 -8.90 1.89 -11.22
C PHE A 255 -10.40 1.66 -11.43
N SER A 256 -10.80 0.72 -12.29
CA SER A 256 -12.22 0.42 -12.57
C SER A 256 -12.80 -0.73 -11.73
N ARG A 257 -12.05 -1.27 -10.76
CA ARG A 257 -12.43 -2.50 -10.04
C ARG A 257 -11.84 -2.56 -8.63
N GLU A 258 -12.35 -3.48 -7.82
CA GLU A 258 -11.77 -3.81 -6.53
C GLU A 258 -10.39 -4.46 -6.67
N LEU A 259 -9.47 -4.12 -5.76
CA LEU A 259 -8.15 -4.75 -5.69
C LEU A 259 -8.31 -6.19 -5.17
N CYS A 260 -7.80 -7.17 -5.93
CA CYS A 260 -7.85 -8.58 -5.56
C CYS A 260 -6.60 -9.29 -6.09
N GLY A 261 -5.60 -9.43 -5.22
CA GLY A 261 -4.32 -10.08 -5.49
C GLY A 261 -3.62 -9.57 -6.76
N LYS A 262 -3.02 -10.49 -7.52
CA LYS A 262 -2.38 -10.22 -8.83
C LYS A 262 -3.32 -10.30 -10.04
N SER A 263 -4.63 -10.42 -9.82
CA SER A 263 -5.57 -10.85 -10.86
C SER A 263 -5.56 -10.02 -12.16
N TYR A 264 -5.15 -8.74 -12.15
CA TYR A 264 -5.05 -8.00 -13.41
C TYR A 264 -3.76 -8.24 -14.19
N LEU A 265 -2.63 -8.28 -13.49
CA LEU A 265 -1.34 -8.55 -14.11
C LEU A 265 -1.34 -9.92 -14.78
N ASP A 266 -1.98 -10.92 -14.15
CA ASP A 266 -2.11 -12.26 -14.72
C ASP A 266 -3.09 -12.32 -15.92
N VAL A 267 -4.16 -11.49 -15.95
CA VAL A 267 -5.02 -11.33 -17.14
C VAL A 267 -4.23 -10.71 -18.31
N LEU A 268 -3.43 -9.66 -18.06
CA LEU A 268 -2.62 -9.05 -19.11
C LEU A 268 -1.53 -10.00 -19.63
N ARG A 269 -0.93 -10.83 -18.78
CA ARG A 269 -0.02 -11.90 -19.19
C ARG A 269 -0.66 -12.87 -20.17
N LEU A 270 -1.88 -13.32 -19.89
CA LEU A 270 -2.63 -14.21 -20.81
C LEU A 270 -2.88 -13.50 -22.16
N HIS A 271 -3.24 -12.22 -22.13
CA HIS A 271 -3.48 -11.45 -23.35
C HIS A 271 -2.22 -11.25 -24.20
N ILE A 272 -1.08 -10.93 -23.58
CA ILE A 272 0.22 -10.84 -24.28
C ILE A 272 0.62 -12.22 -24.83
N SER A 273 0.48 -13.29 -24.05
CA SER A 273 0.84 -14.66 -24.46
C SER A 273 0.02 -15.19 -25.66
N TYR A 274 -1.17 -14.64 -25.89
CA TYR A 274 -2.06 -15.03 -26.98
C TYR A 274 -1.79 -14.26 -28.29
N ASN A 275 -1.30 -13.02 -28.20
CA ASN A 275 -1.05 -12.16 -29.37
C ASN A 275 0.34 -12.37 -30.02
N TYR A 276 1.20 -13.19 -29.42
CA TYR A 276 2.55 -13.52 -29.92
C TYR A 276 2.73 -15.04 -30.19
N ARG A 277 1.68 -15.69 -30.72
CA ARG A 277 1.71 -17.07 -31.24
C ARG A 277 1.27 -17.11 -32.70
#